data_AF-A0AAN9KB48-F1
#
_entry.id   AF-A0AAN9KB48-F1
#
_cell.length_a   1.000
_cell.length_b   1.000
_cell.length_c   1.000
_cell.angle_alpha   90.00
_cell.angle_beta   90.00
_cell.angle_gamma   90.00
#
_symmetry.space_group_name_H-M   'P 1'
#
loop_
_entity.id
_entity.type
_entity.pdbx_description
1 polymer ?
#
loop_
_entity_poly.entity_id
_entity_poly.type
_entity_poly.pdbx_seq_one_letter_code
_entity_poly.pdbx_strand_id
1 'polypeptide(L)'
;MASNMNIVSDERLKAAAEEGDIDLLYTLIQEDPYVLDRLDLIPFVETPLHIAASFGHLRFATEIIRLKPSFAWKLNQQGLSPIHLAMLNGQKRMVFRFSVVSCLSKLVQLLAQLKLCI
;
A
#
# COMPACT_ATOMS: atom_id res chain seq x y z
N MET A 1 26.96 4.66 -6.50
CA MET A 1 26.81 3.52 -5.57
C MET A 1 25.43 3.42 -4.89
N ALA A 2 24.57 4.45 -4.88
CA ALA A 2 23.21 4.36 -4.32
C ALA A 2 22.17 3.60 -5.18
N SER A 3 22.46 3.37 -6.47
CA SER A 3 21.55 2.71 -7.39
C SER A 3 21.39 1.20 -7.13
N ASN A 4 22.36 0.53 -6.51
CA ASN A 4 22.31 -0.91 -6.29
C ASN A 4 21.54 -1.30 -5.02
N MET A 5 21.53 -0.46 -3.97
CA MET A 5 20.79 -0.76 -2.73
C MET A 5 19.28 -0.49 -2.84
N ASN A 6 18.87 0.50 -3.64
CA ASN A 6 17.45 0.79 -3.82
C ASN A 6 16.72 -0.30 -4.62
N ILE A 7 17.36 -0.87 -5.65
CA ILE A 7 16.76 -1.94 -6.48
C ILE A 7 16.55 -3.21 -5.65
N VAL A 8 17.56 -3.63 -4.86
CA VAL A 8 17.48 -4.84 -4.02
C VAL A 8 16.43 -4.69 -2.90
N SER A 9 16.29 -3.50 -2.32
CA SER A 9 15.28 -3.23 -1.29
C SER A 9 13.86 -3.29 -1.84
N ASP A 10 13.66 -2.77 -3.07
CA ASP A 10 12.36 -2.82 -3.75
C ASP A 10 11.98 -4.27 -4.11
N GLU A 11 12.92 -5.10 -4.57
CA GLU A 11 12.68 -6.52 -4.86
C GLU A 11 12.28 -7.31 -3.61
N ARG A 12 13.00 -7.12 -2.48
CA ARG A 12 12.68 -7.79 -1.21
C ARG A 12 11.32 -7.38 -0.66
N LEU A 13 10.97 -6.10 -0.77
CA LEU A 13 9.67 -5.59 -0.32
C LEU A 13 8.52 -6.11 -1.18
N LYS A 14 8.74 -6.26 -2.50
CA LYS A 14 7.79 -6.93 -3.39
C LYS A 14 7.61 -8.39 -3.00
N ALA A 15 8.69 -9.15 -2.81
CA ALA A 15 8.61 -10.55 -2.38
C ALA A 15 7.84 -10.71 -1.06
N ALA A 16 8.12 -9.85 -0.07
CA ALA A 16 7.37 -9.83 1.19
C ALA A 16 5.86 -9.63 0.95
N ALA A 17 5.48 -8.76 0.02
CA ALA A 17 4.08 -8.51 -0.32
C ALA A 17 3.43 -9.64 -1.12
N GLU A 18 4.17 -10.34 -1.99
CA GLU A 18 3.70 -11.51 -2.74
C GLU A 18 3.47 -12.72 -1.83
N GLU A 19 4.31 -12.89 -0.81
CA GLU A 19 4.22 -13.98 0.17
C GLU A 19 3.34 -13.64 1.38
N GLY A 20 3.08 -12.35 1.61
CA GLY A 20 2.39 -11.86 2.80
C GLY A 20 3.25 -11.91 4.06
N ASP A 21 4.58 -11.88 3.91
CA ASP A 21 5.58 -11.96 4.98
C ASP A 21 5.69 -10.64 5.75
N ILE A 22 5.01 -10.59 6.89
CA ILE A 22 5.01 -9.43 7.79
C ILE A 22 6.36 -9.28 8.52
N ASP A 23 7.06 -10.38 8.80
CA ASP A 23 8.33 -10.34 9.55
C ASP A 23 9.43 -9.74 8.66
N LEU A 24 9.45 -10.10 7.38
CA LEU A 24 10.34 -9.48 6.39
C LEU A 24 9.99 -8.01 6.18
N LEU A 25 8.70 -7.63 6.14
CA LEU A 25 8.29 -6.23 6.07
C LEU A 25 8.90 -5.39 7.21
N TYR A 26 8.79 -5.86 8.46
CA TYR A 26 9.35 -5.12 9.60
C TYR A 26 10.88 -5.15 9.61
N THR A 27 11.50 -6.23 9.16
CA THR A 27 12.96 -6.29 8.99
C THR A 27 13.44 -5.22 8.00
N LEU A 28 12.76 -5.09 6.86
CA LEU A 28 13.08 -4.08 5.85
C LEU A 28 12.89 -2.65 6.36
N ILE A 29 11.87 -2.40 7.18
CA ILE A 29 11.64 -1.09 7.82
C ILE A 29 12.73 -0.77 8.85
N GLN A 30 13.24 -1.78 9.58
CA GLN A 30 14.35 -1.59 10.51
C GLN A 30 15.66 -1.27 9.77
N GLU A 31 15.91 -1.93 8.64
CA GLU A 31 17.07 -1.66 7.78
C GLU A 31 16.98 -0.28 7.11
N ASP A 32 15.79 0.11 6.63
CA ASP A 32 15.51 1.39 5.99
C ASP A 32 14.15 1.96 6.41
N PRO A 33 14.12 2.88 7.40
CA PRO A 33 12.88 3.49 7.89
C PRO A 33 12.08 4.26 6.83
N TYR A 34 12.72 4.67 5.73
CA TYR A 34 12.11 5.46 4.66
C TYR A 34 11.64 4.60 3.48
N VAL A 35 11.74 3.27 3.57
CA VAL A 35 11.44 2.36 2.46
C VAL A 35 10.03 2.56 1.88
N LEU A 36 9.03 2.83 2.74
CA LEU A 36 7.66 3.12 2.31
C LEU A 36 7.46 4.59 1.89
N ASP A 37 8.20 5.53 2.48
CA ASP A 37 8.09 6.95 2.16
C ASP A 37 8.52 7.26 0.74
N ARG A 38 9.59 6.62 0.25
CA ARG A 38 10.08 6.80 -1.13
C ARG A 38 9.02 6.48 -2.17
N LEU A 39 8.27 5.40 -1.97
CA LEU A 39 7.17 5.02 -2.87
C LEU A 39 6.01 6.01 -2.78
N ASP A 40 5.77 6.59 -1.60
CA ASP A 40 4.68 7.55 -1.44
C ASP A 40 4.92 8.88 -2.18
N LEU A 41 6.16 9.20 -2.50
CA LEU A 41 6.51 10.37 -3.31
C LEU A 41 6.21 10.17 -4.80
N ILE A 42 6.06 8.93 -5.27
CA ILE A 42 5.81 8.62 -6.68
C ILE A 42 4.29 8.68 -6.92
N PRO A 43 3.77 9.55 -7.81
CA PRO A 43 2.33 9.71 -8.00
C PRO A 43 1.62 8.43 -8.45
N PHE A 44 2.21 7.72 -9.42
CA PHE A 44 1.71 6.46 -9.95
C PHE A 44 2.78 5.37 -9.76
N VAL A 45 2.54 4.46 -8.81
CA VAL A 45 3.49 3.41 -8.48
C VAL A 45 2.77 2.17 -7.99
N GLU A 46 3.27 1.01 -8.39
CA GLU A 46 2.85 -0.24 -7.80
C GLU A 46 3.44 -0.37 -6.40
N THR A 47 2.59 -0.21 -5.40
CA THR A 47 2.97 -0.32 -3.98
C THR A 47 2.86 -1.76 -3.48
N PRO A 48 3.51 -2.11 -2.36
CA PRO A 48 3.32 -3.41 -1.70
C PRO A 48 1.84 -3.74 -1.42
N LEU A 49 1.02 -2.71 -1.20
CA LEU A 49 -0.42 -2.91 -1.00
C LEU A 49 -1.13 -3.38 -2.27
N HIS A 50 -0.72 -2.95 -3.46
CA HIS A 50 -1.27 -3.45 -4.74
C HIS A 50 -1.01 -4.94 -4.90
N ILE A 51 0.22 -5.35 -4.63
CA ILE A 51 0.68 -6.74 -4.72
C ILE A 51 -0.08 -7.59 -3.70
N ALA A 52 0.00 -7.25 -2.42
CA ALA A 52 -0.73 -7.96 -1.37
C ALA A 52 -2.25 -8.01 -1.64
N ALA A 53 -2.79 -6.95 -2.26
CA ALA A 53 -4.19 -6.89 -2.66
C ALA A 53 -4.55 -7.86 -3.80
N SER A 54 -3.64 -8.05 -4.76
CA SER A 54 -3.78 -9.03 -5.85
C SER A 54 -3.79 -10.47 -5.31
N PHE A 55 -2.90 -10.76 -4.34
CA PHE A 55 -2.71 -12.12 -3.79
C PHE A 55 -3.65 -12.50 -2.65
N GLY A 56 -4.39 -11.54 -2.06
CA GLY A 56 -5.33 -11.87 -0.97
C GLY A 56 -4.74 -11.75 0.43
N HIS A 57 -3.53 -11.19 0.59
CA HIS A 57 -2.78 -11.14 1.84
C HIS A 57 -3.30 -10.09 2.80
N LEU A 58 -4.49 -10.34 3.34
CA LEU A 58 -5.26 -9.39 4.13
C LEU A 58 -4.55 -8.88 5.38
N ARG A 59 -3.77 -9.74 6.08
CA ARG A 59 -3.02 -9.34 7.27
C ARG A 59 -1.89 -8.38 6.92
N PHE A 60 -1.08 -8.76 5.93
CA PHE A 60 -0.01 -7.91 5.40
C PHE A 60 -0.55 -6.57 4.89
N ALA A 61 -1.62 -6.61 4.09
CA ALA A 61 -2.29 -5.41 3.58
C ALA A 61 -2.81 -4.50 4.71
N THR A 62 -3.31 -5.09 5.81
CA THR A 62 -3.75 -4.32 6.99
C THR A 62 -2.58 -3.61 7.67
N GLU A 63 -1.43 -4.27 7.81
CA GLU A 63 -0.23 -3.65 8.38
C GLU A 63 0.32 -2.54 7.48
N ILE A 64 0.38 -2.75 6.16
CA ILE A 64 0.77 -1.69 5.23
C ILE A 64 -0.14 -0.46 5.33
N ILE A 65 -1.47 -0.64 5.45
CA ILE A 65 -2.40 0.50 5.60
C ILE A 65 -2.20 1.19 6.95
N ARG A 66 -1.89 0.46 8.02
CA ARG A 66 -1.57 1.06 9.33
C ARG A 66 -0.31 1.91 9.29
N LEU A 67 0.74 1.39 8.64
CA LEU A 67 2.03 2.05 8.50
C LEU A 67 1.96 3.23 7.53
N LYS A 68 1.22 3.07 6.43
CA LYS A 68 1.14 4.03 5.33
C LYS A 68 -0.27 4.12 4.71
N PRO A 69 -1.20 4.85 5.37
CA PRO A 69 -2.61 4.93 4.92
C PRO A 69 -2.81 5.50 3.50
N SER A 70 -1.89 6.33 3.01
CA SER A 70 -1.92 6.91 1.65
C SER A 70 -1.91 5.84 0.56
N PHE A 71 -1.32 4.66 0.82
CA PHE A 71 -1.25 3.57 -0.16
C PHE A 71 -2.61 3.01 -0.53
N ALA A 72 -3.64 3.14 0.31
CA ALA A 72 -4.99 2.68 0.00
C ALA A 72 -5.60 3.39 -1.22
N TRP A 73 -5.05 4.55 -1.59
CA TRP A 73 -5.55 5.45 -2.64
C TRP A 73 -4.57 5.61 -3.81
N LYS A 74 -3.32 5.14 -3.63
CA LYS A 74 -2.31 5.14 -4.69
C LYS A 74 -2.84 4.38 -5.89
N LEU A 75 -2.59 4.93 -7.07
CA LEU A 75 -2.82 4.25 -8.32
C LEU A 75 -1.48 3.70 -8.81
N ASN A 76 -1.49 2.49 -9.36
CA ASN A 76 -0.34 1.97 -10.08
C ASN A 76 -0.25 2.58 -11.49
N GLN A 77 0.74 2.13 -12.28
CA GLN A 77 0.97 2.62 -13.63
C GLN A 77 -0.17 2.31 -14.62
N GLN A 78 -1.08 1.39 -14.28
CA GLN A 78 -2.28 1.07 -15.05
C GLN A 78 -3.50 1.88 -14.60
N GLY A 79 -3.34 2.81 -13.64
CA GLY A 79 -4.44 3.58 -13.06
C GLY A 79 -5.31 2.78 -12.09
N LEU A 80 -4.83 1.62 -11.62
CA LEU A 80 -5.59 0.75 -10.71
C LEU A 80 -5.17 1.00 -9.27
N SER A 81 -6.13 1.00 -8.35
CA SER A 81 -5.89 1.05 -6.91
C SER A 81 -5.75 -0.38 -6.36
N PRO A 82 -5.26 -0.56 -5.12
CA PRO A 82 -5.18 -1.89 -4.53
C PRO A 82 -6.53 -2.61 -4.49
N ILE A 83 -7.64 -1.92 -4.21
CA ILE A 83 -8.97 -2.54 -4.19
C ILE A 83 -9.42 -2.97 -5.60
N HIS A 84 -9.04 -2.24 -6.66
CA HIS A 84 -9.30 -2.69 -8.03
C HIS A 84 -8.61 -4.03 -8.29
N LEU A 85 -7.34 -4.18 -7.92
CA LEU A 85 -6.61 -5.44 -8.07
C LEU A 85 -7.23 -6.57 -7.24
N ALA A 86 -7.66 -6.30 -6.00
CA ALA A 86 -8.38 -7.28 -5.20
C ALA A 86 -9.69 -7.74 -5.84
N MET A 87 -10.43 -6.82 -6.48
CA MET A 87 -11.66 -7.17 -7.22
C MET A 87 -11.35 -8.01 -8.46
N LEU A 88 -10.39 -7.59 -9.27
CA LEU A 88 -9.99 -8.29 -10.51
C LEU A 88 -9.49 -9.71 -10.23
N ASN A 89 -8.80 -9.92 -9.10
CA ASN A 89 -8.28 -11.23 -8.69
C ASN A 89 -9.24 -12.02 -7.77
N GLY A 90 -10.48 -11.58 -7.59
CA GLY A 90 -11.49 -12.32 -6.83
C GLY A 90 -11.25 -12.41 -5.32
N GLN A 91 -10.47 -11.50 -4.75
CA GLN A 91 -10.09 -11.46 -3.32
C GLN A 91 -11.21 -10.89 -2.44
N LYS A 92 -12.36 -11.56 -2.42
CA LYS A 92 -13.61 -11.11 -1.78
C LYS A 92 -13.46 -10.65 -0.33
N ARG A 93 -12.66 -11.36 0.48
CA ARG A 93 -12.43 -11.02 1.89
C ARG A 93 -11.74 -9.67 2.06
N MET A 94 -10.78 -9.34 1.20
CA MET A 94 -10.12 -8.05 1.23
C MET A 94 -11.02 -6.93 0.70
N VAL A 95 -11.74 -7.18 -0.40
CA VAL A 95 -12.72 -6.20 -0.91
C VAL A 95 -13.73 -5.86 0.18
N PHE A 96 -14.27 -6.84 0.88
CA PHE A 96 -15.21 -6.61 1.98
C PHE A 96 -14.58 -5.78 3.11
N ARG A 97 -13.37 -6.14 3.57
CA ARG A 97 -12.70 -5.39 4.66
C ARG A 97 -12.28 -3.97 4.26
N PHE A 98 -11.83 -3.76 3.03
CA PHE A 98 -11.37 -2.43 2.58
C PHE A 98 -12.50 -1.55 2.05
N SER A 99 -13.62 -2.12 1.60
CA SER A 99 -14.81 -1.34 1.20
C SER A 99 -15.43 -0.56 2.36
N VAL A 100 -15.27 -1.03 3.60
CA VAL A 100 -15.73 -0.29 4.79
C VAL A 100 -14.81 0.90 5.10
N VAL A 101 -13.53 0.81 4.73
CA VAL A 101 -12.52 1.86 4.91
C VAL A 101 -12.68 2.95 3.85
N SER A 102 -13.05 2.58 2.62
CA SER A 102 -13.10 3.53 1.50
C SER A 102 -14.24 4.55 1.58
N CYS A 103 -15.34 4.20 2.23
CA CYS A 103 -16.48 5.12 2.43
C CYS A 103 -16.18 6.19 3.50
N LEU A 104 -15.40 5.86 4.54
CA LEU A 104 -15.15 6.74 5.68
C LEU A 104 -14.00 7.73 5.45
N SER A 105 -12.92 7.33 4.77
CA SER A 105 -11.74 8.16 4.56
C SER A 105 -11.95 9.33 3.60
N LYS A 106 -12.78 9.16 2.55
CA LYS A 106 -13.15 10.26 1.65
C LYS A 106 -13.87 11.36 2.41
N LEU A 107 -14.73 11.01 3.37
CA LEU A 107 -15.39 11.97 4.24
C LEU A 107 -14.38 12.67 5.17
N VAL A 108 -13.46 11.93 5.79
CA VAL A 108 -12.45 12.51 6.71
C VAL A 108 -11.43 13.38 5.98
N GLN A 109 -10.97 13.00 4.78
CA GLN A 109 -10.08 13.84 3.96
C GLN A 109 -10.79 15.06 3.38
N LEU A 110 -12.05 14.94 2.96
CA LEU A 110 -12.85 16.09 2.54
C LEU A 110 -13.05 17.08 3.70
N LEU A 111 -13.30 16.56 4.92
CA LEU A 111 -13.40 17.37 6.14
C LEU A 111 -12.06 17.97 6.59
N ALA A 112 -10.93 17.27 6.37
CA ALA A 112 -9.59 17.81 6.65
C ALA A 112 -9.19 18.93 5.67
N GLN A 113 -9.63 18.86 4.42
CA GLN A 113 -9.42 19.91 3.42
C GLN A 113 -10.32 21.14 3.69
N LEU A 114 -11.51 20.95 4.26
CA LEU A 114 -12.43 22.04 4.61
C LEU A 114 -11.99 22.87 5.84
N LYS A 115 -11.13 22.33 6.72
CA LYS A 115 -10.58 23.07 7.89
C LYS A 115 -9.41 24.01 7.56
N LEU A 116 -8.96 24.06 6.31
CA LEU A 116 -7.95 25.02 5.82
C LEU A 116 -8.58 26.21 5.08
N CYS A 117 -9.91 26.29 4.99
CA CYS A 117 -10.65 27.33 4.26
C CYS A 117 -11.59 28.19 5.15
N ILE A 118 -11.44 28.16 6.48
CA ILE A 118 -12.08 29.07 7.44
C ILE A 118 -11.04 29.54 8.46
#